data_AF-A8Y0W5-F1
#
_entry.id   AF-A8Y0W5-F1
#
_cell.length_a   1.000
_cell.length_b   1.000
_cell.length_c   1.000
_cell.angle_alpha   90.00
_cell.angle_beta   90.00
_cell.angle_gamma   90.00
#
_symmetry.space_group_name_H-M   'P 1'
#
loop_
_entity.id
_entity.type
_entity.pdbx_description
1 polymer ?
#
loop_
_entity_poly.entity_id
_entity_poly.type
_entity_poly.pdbx_seq_one_letter_code
_entity_poly.pdbx_strand_id
1 'polypeptide(L)'
;MCIDLWFGGLATTTNTTTWAISFVLQNLEVQDKIHQELDRIIGSDRLITTADKNDLPYLNAYINESQRFTNLVPLNVPHATTRDTPERFLDENGKLKKVEELIPFSIGKRQCLGEGLARMELFLFISNFFNRYQISPSKNGLPSMDKSSISRIETRLFSAVLKRRR
;
A
#
# COMPACT_ATOMS: atom_id res chain seq x y z
N MET A 1 16.88 13.48 12.31
CA MET A 1 16.45 13.71 10.91
C MET A 1 16.69 12.50 10.02
N CYS A 2 17.93 12.05 9.75
CA CYS A 2 18.17 10.89 8.87
C CYS A 2 17.59 9.58 9.43
N ILE A 3 17.71 9.37 10.75
CA ILE A 3 17.16 8.18 11.43
C ILE A 3 15.63 8.16 11.37
N ASP A 4 14.98 9.31 11.58
CA ASP A 4 13.52 9.44 11.51
C ASP A 4 12.99 9.11 10.11
N LEU A 5 13.66 9.60 9.07
CA LEU A 5 13.33 9.30 7.68
C LEU A 5 13.49 7.81 7.37
N TRP A 6 14.58 7.20 7.85
CA TRP A 6 14.85 5.78 7.65
C TRP A 6 13.76 4.90 8.27
N PHE A 7 13.43 5.12 9.55
CA PHE A 7 12.38 4.33 10.22
C PHE A 7 11.00 4.61 9.63
N GLY A 8 10.70 5.86 9.31
CA GLY A 8 9.43 6.25 8.71
C GLY A 8 9.18 5.60 7.36
N GLY A 9 10.19 5.58 6.48
CA GLY A 9 10.09 4.97 5.15
C GLY A 9 10.22 3.45 5.15
N LEU A 10 11.24 2.90 5.81
CA LEU A 10 11.57 1.47 5.72
C LEU A 10 10.45 0.59 6.28
N ALA A 11 10.03 0.85 7.52
CA ALA A 11 9.06 0.00 8.20
C ALA A 11 7.69 0.05 7.51
N THR A 12 7.31 1.21 6.95
CA THR A 12 5.99 1.39 6.33
C THR A 12 5.91 0.77 4.94
N THR A 13 6.87 1.05 4.05
CA THR A 13 6.87 0.48 2.69
C THR A 13 7.05 -1.04 2.73
N THR A 14 7.95 -1.55 3.57
CA THR A 14 8.21 -3.00 3.68
C THR A 14 6.98 -3.74 4.18
N ASN A 15 6.33 -3.27 5.25
CA ASN A 15 5.13 -3.91 5.77
C ASN A 15 3.97 -3.82 4.79
N THR A 16 3.78 -2.67 4.13
CA THR A 16 2.71 -2.52 3.12
C THR A 16 2.88 -3.51 1.97
N THR A 17 4.11 -3.65 1.48
CA THR A 17 4.44 -4.58 0.39
C THR A 17 4.23 -6.04 0.82
N THR A 18 4.65 -6.37 2.04
CA THR A 18 4.51 -7.72 2.61
C THR A 18 3.04 -8.10 2.82
N TRP A 19 2.23 -7.15 3.27
CA TRP A 19 0.78 -7.31 3.37
C TRP A 19 0.11 -7.46 2.01
N ALA A 20 0.51 -6.67 1.01
CA ALA A 20 -0.01 -6.82 -0.36
C ALA A 20 0.23 -8.25 -0.86
N ILE A 21 1.46 -8.76 -0.73
CA ILE A 21 1.78 -10.15 -1.11
C ILE A 21 0.91 -11.17 -0.34
N SER A 22 0.74 -10.96 0.97
CA SER A 22 -0.10 -11.82 1.81
C SER A 22 -1.56 -11.83 1.36
N PHE A 23 -2.08 -10.66 0.97
CA PHE A 23 -3.45 -10.50 0.50
C PHE A 23 -3.69 -11.21 -0.85
N VAL A 24 -2.71 -11.17 -1.76
CA VAL A 24 -2.77 -11.95 -3.01
C VAL A 24 -2.73 -13.45 -2.76
N LEU A 25 -1.93 -13.93 -1.80
CA LEU A 25 -1.88 -15.35 -1.46
C LEU A 25 -3.23 -15.88 -0.96
N GLN A 26 -4.02 -15.03 -0.33
CA GLN A 26 -5.40 -15.33 0.09
C GLN A 26 -6.40 -15.28 -1.06
N ASN A 27 -6.10 -14.55 -2.15
CA ASN A 27 -7.02 -14.26 -3.24
C ASN A 27 -6.32 -14.43 -4.59
N LEU A 28 -6.02 -15.68 -4.97
CA LEU A 28 -5.28 -15.96 -6.21
C LEU A 28 -6.00 -15.45 -7.48
N GLU A 29 -7.32 -15.33 -7.47
CA GLU A 29 -8.09 -14.73 -8.57
C GLU A 29 -7.70 -13.26 -8.82
N VAL A 30 -7.37 -12.50 -7.77
CA VAL A 30 -6.89 -11.12 -7.90
C VAL A 30 -5.55 -11.08 -8.62
N GLN A 31 -4.67 -12.04 -8.31
CA GLN A 31 -3.39 -12.19 -9.00
C GLN A 31 -3.58 -12.47 -10.49
N ASP A 32 -4.53 -13.34 -10.84
CA ASP A 32 -4.81 -13.66 -12.25
C ASP A 32 -5.31 -12.42 -13.01
N LYS A 33 -6.14 -11.58 -12.39
CA LYS A 33 -6.59 -10.30 -12.98
C LYS A 33 -5.45 -9.30 -13.14
N ILE A 34 -4.54 -9.20 -12.17
CA ILE A 34 -3.32 -8.39 -12.28
C ILE A 34 -2.48 -8.89 -13.47
N HIS A 35 -2.26 -10.19 -13.56
CA HIS A 35 -1.48 -10.79 -14.65
C HIS A 35 -2.11 -10.55 -16.02
N GLN A 36 -3.44 -10.67 -16.15
CA GLN A 36 -4.16 -10.37 -17.39
C GLN A 36 -3.98 -8.91 -17.82
N GLU A 37 -4.05 -7.95 -16.88
CA GLU A 37 -3.80 -6.54 -17.20
C GLU A 37 -2.35 -6.32 -17.65
N LEU A 38 -1.38 -6.85 -16.91
CA LEU A 38 0.05 -6.74 -17.24
C LEU A 38 0.38 -7.37 -18.60
N ASP A 39 -0.18 -8.54 -18.89
CA ASP A 39 0.03 -9.23 -20.17
C ASP A 39 -0.58 -8.45 -21.33
N ARG A 40 -1.73 -7.80 -21.11
CA ARG A 40 -2.41 -6.99 -22.13
C ARG A 40 -1.70 -5.67 -22.42
N ILE A 41 -1.23 -4.96 -21.39
CA ILE A 41 -0.72 -3.59 -21.51
C ILE A 41 0.79 -3.56 -21.67
N ILE A 42 1.54 -4.34 -20.87
CA ILE A 42 3.01 -4.36 -20.91
C ILE A 42 3.52 -5.38 -21.91
N GLY A 43 2.89 -6.57 -21.94
CA GLY A 43 3.11 -7.61 -22.95
C GLY A 43 4.52 -8.21 -23.01
N SER A 44 5.47 -7.78 -22.17
CA SER A 44 6.89 -8.13 -22.25
C SER A 44 7.57 -8.18 -20.86
N ASP A 45 8.77 -8.76 -20.76
CA ASP A 45 9.59 -8.78 -19.53
C ASP A 45 10.41 -7.47 -19.34
N ARG A 46 10.00 -6.38 -20.02
CA ARG A 46 10.62 -5.07 -19.79
C ARG A 46 10.33 -4.60 -18.36
N LEU A 47 11.20 -3.74 -17.85
CA LEU A 47 10.95 -3.07 -16.58
C LEU A 47 9.78 -2.10 -16.74
N ILE A 48 8.83 -2.19 -15.79
CA ILE A 48 7.71 -1.27 -15.67
C ILE A 48 8.22 -0.01 -14.96
N THR A 49 7.83 1.15 -15.49
CA THR A 49 8.25 2.46 -15.02
C THR A 49 7.05 3.27 -14.53
N THR A 50 7.28 4.39 -13.85
CA THR A 50 6.20 5.26 -13.38
C THR A 50 5.33 5.84 -14.50
N ALA A 51 5.84 5.90 -15.74
CA ALA A 51 5.07 6.33 -16.90
C ALA A 51 3.89 5.39 -17.21
N ASP A 52 4.05 4.09 -16.93
CA ASP A 52 3.04 3.06 -17.19
C ASP A 52 1.88 3.11 -16.19
N LYS A 53 1.99 3.92 -15.12
CA LYS A 53 1.05 3.92 -14.00
C LYS A 53 -0.38 4.20 -14.44
N ASN A 54 -0.60 5.17 -15.34
CA ASN A 54 -1.96 5.55 -15.74
C ASN A 54 -2.64 4.48 -16.60
N ASP A 55 -1.87 3.59 -17.21
CA ASP A 55 -2.36 2.54 -18.10
C ASP A 55 -2.65 1.22 -17.36
N LEU A 56 -2.37 1.15 -16.05
CA LEU A 56 -2.58 -0.03 -15.20
C LEU A 56 -3.63 0.21 -14.09
N PRO A 57 -4.89 0.50 -14.44
CA PRO A 57 -5.92 0.88 -13.47
C PRO A 57 -6.23 -0.21 -12.44
N TYR A 58 -6.26 -1.49 -12.82
CA TYR A 58 -6.56 -2.59 -11.90
C TYR A 58 -5.43 -2.78 -10.89
N LEU A 59 -4.17 -2.71 -11.34
CA LEU A 59 -3.02 -2.75 -10.46
C LEU A 59 -3.02 -1.59 -9.45
N ASN A 60 -3.35 -0.37 -9.89
CA ASN A 60 -3.46 0.76 -8.96
C ASN A 60 -4.60 0.57 -7.95
N ALA A 61 -5.75 0.05 -8.41
CA ALA A 61 -6.87 -0.27 -7.52
C ALA A 61 -6.46 -1.30 -6.47
N TYR A 62 -5.72 -2.34 -6.86
CA TYR A 62 -5.17 -3.34 -5.97
C TYR A 62 -4.20 -2.76 -4.94
N ILE A 63 -3.29 -1.86 -5.35
CA ILE A 63 -2.35 -1.19 -4.43
C ILE A 63 -3.12 -0.34 -3.41
N ASN A 64 -4.08 0.46 -3.87
CA ASN A 64 -4.90 1.29 -3.00
C ASN A 64 -5.72 0.44 -2.02
N GLU A 65 -6.30 -0.66 -2.49
CA GLU A 65 -7.06 -1.58 -1.64
C GLU A 65 -6.17 -2.30 -0.63
N SER A 66 -4.94 -2.66 -1.02
CA SER A 66 -3.95 -3.22 -0.10
C SER A 66 -3.62 -2.24 1.03
N GLN A 67 -3.42 -0.96 0.71
CA GLN A 67 -3.20 0.09 1.71
C GLN A 67 -4.42 0.29 2.63
N ARG A 68 -5.62 0.35 2.04
CA ARG A 68 -6.89 0.52 2.77
C ARG A 68 -7.14 -0.65 3.71
N PHE A 69 -7.02 -1.87 3.20
CA PHE A 69 -7.27 -3.08 3.96
C PHE A 69 -6.27 -3.20 5.10
N THR A 70 -4.97 -3.06 4.83
CA THR A 70 -3.93 -3.19 5.87
C THR A 70 -4.12 -2.15 6.97
N ASN A 71 -4.49 -0.91 6.61
CA ASN A 71 -4.62 0.22 7.54
C ASN A 71 -3.44 0.26 8.52
N LEU A 72 -2.23 0.39 7.97
CA LEU A 72 -0.98 0.07 8.66
C LEU A 72 -0.79 0.83 9.98
N VAL A 73 -1.29 2.07 10.03
CA VAL A 73 -1.20 2.97 11.18
C VAL A 73 -2.61 3.40 11.60
N PRO A 74 -3.38 2.51 12.25
CA PRO A 74 -4.82 2.70 12.44
C PRO A 74 -5.15 3.88 13.37
N LEU A 75 -4.27 4.19 14.33
CA LEU A 75 -4.42 5.32 15.25
C LEU A 75 -3.72 6.60 14.77
N ASN A 76 -3.05 6.54 13.60
CA ASN A 76 -2.18 7.58 13.07
C ASN A 76 -1.12 8.06 14.10
N VAL A 77 -0.39 9.14 13.79
CA VAL A 77 0.50 9.78 14.76
C VAL A 77 -0.31 10.72 15.65
N PRO A 78 -0.18 10.66 16.99
CA PRO A 78 -0.91 11.55 17.89
C PRO A 78 -0.66 13.03 17.55
N HIS A 79 -1.75 13.78 17.44
CA HIS A 79 -1.73 15.23 17.24
C HIS A 79 -2.33 15.92 18.48
N ALA A 80 -1.88 17.15 18.74
CA ALA A 80 -2.45 18.02 19.76
C ALA A 80 -2.79 19.39 19.16
N THR A 81 -3.89 19.99 19.59
CA THR A 81 -4.25 21.35 19.21
C THR A 81 -3.36 22.35 19.94
N THR A 82 -2.74 23.29 19.22
CA THR A 82 -1.95 24.37 19.84
C THR A 82 -2.83 25.45 20.47
N ARG A 83 -4.12 25.48 20.10
CA ARG A 83 -5.18 26.35 20.64
C ARG A 83 -6.54 25.76 20.28
N ASP A 84 -7.58 26.09 21.04
CA ASP A 84 -8.95 25.73 20.69
C ASP A 84 -9.36 26.45 19.40
N THR A 85 -9.71 25.67 18.38
CA THR A 85 -10.12 26.18 17.06
C THR A 85 -11.16 25.24 16.45
N PRO A 86 -12.46 25.40 16.79
CA PRO A 86 -13.56 24.70 16.12
C PRO A 86 -13.59 24.93 14.60
N GLU A 87 -13.12 26.09 14.16
CA GLU A 87 -13.07 26.56 12.77
C GLU A 87 -12.18 25.67 11.88
N ARG A 88 -11.31 24.82 12.47
CA ARG A 88 -10.44 23.91 11.69
C ARG A 88 -11.23 22.92 10.84
N PHE A 89 -12.44 22.57 11.26
CA PHE A 89 -13.32 21.66 10.53
C PHE A 89 -14.21 22.38 9.52
N LEU A 90 -14.12 23.71 9.43
CA LEU A 90 -14.84 24.50 8.44
C LEU A 90 -13.94 24.78 7.23
N ASP A 91 -14.51 24.74 6.03
CA ASP A 91 -13.89 25.20 4.79
C ASP A 91 -13.93 26.74 4.70
N GLU A 92 -13.40 27.29 3.60
CA GLU A 92 -13.34 28.74 3.37
C GLU A 92 -14.74 29.40 3.32
N ASN A 93 -15.79 28.61 3.10
CA ASN A 93 -17.18 29.07 3.05
C ASN A 93 -17.94 28.81 4.37
N GLY A 94 -17.26 28.38 5.42
CA GLY A 94 -17.87 28.07 6.72
C GLY A 94 -18.64 26.76 6.76
N LYS A 95 -18.49 25.87 5.77
CA LYS A 95 -19.15 24.56 5.72
C LYS A 95 -18.22 23.49 6.31
N LEU A 96 -18.80 22.47 6.95
CA LEU A 96 -18.04 21.33 7.46
C LEU A 96 -17.26 20.65 6.32
N LYS A 97 -15.94 20.53 6.48
CA LYS A 97 -15.05 19.84 5.55
C LYS A 97 -15.46 18.38 5.43
N LYS A 98 -15.67 17.92 4.20
CA LYS A 98 -15.85 16.49 3.90
C LYS A 98 -14.47 15.83 3.93
N VAL A 99 -14.32 14.78 4.73
CA VAL A 99 -13.08 14.01 4.83
C VAL A 99 -13.16 12.85 3.86
N GLU A 100 -12.09 12.64 3.09
CA GLU A 100 -11.99 11.48 2.19
C GLU A 100 -11.85 10.17 2.97
N GLU A 101 -12.34 9.08 2.37
CA GLU A 101 -12.44 7.76 3.03
C GLU A 101 -11.12 6.97 3.00
N LEU A 102 -10.16 7.34 2.14
CA LEU A 102 -8.85 6.71 2.02
C LEU A 102 -7.72 7.70 2.32
N ILE A 103 -7.25 7.71 3.56
CA ILE A 103 -6.19 8.61 4.05
C ILE A 103 -4.96 7.88 4.63
N PRO A 104 -4.34 6.92 3.90
CA PRO A 104 -3.21 6.13 4.42
C PRO A 104 -1.95 6.96 4.68
N PHE A 105 -1.89 8.19 4.14
CA PHE A 105 -0.80 9.14 4.31
C PHE A 105 -1.20 10.35 5.18
N SER A 106 -2.34 10.28 5.88
CA SER A 106 -2.93 11.40 6.63
C SER A 106 -3.31 12.59 5.73
N ILE A 107 -3.68 13.72 6.31
CA ILE A 107 -4.08 14.95 5.61
C ILE A 107 -3.60 16.20 6.36
N GLY A 108 -3.33 17.29 5.63
CA GLY A 108 -3.01 18.60 6.19
C GLY A 108 -1.52 18.81 6.46
N LYS A 109 -1.18 19.75 7.35
CA LYS A 109 0.22 20.20 7.60
C LYS A 109 1.19 19.10 8.07
N ARG A 110 0.67 17.96 8.53
CA ARG A 110 1.43 16.80 9.01
C ARG A 110 1.20 15.56 8.14
N GLN A 111 0.72 15.74 6.91
CA GLN A 111 0.66 14.68 5.91
C GLN A 111 2.04 14.05 5.74
N CYS A 112 2.06 12.75 5.42
CA CYS A 112 3.29 11.99 5.25
C CYS A 112 4.20 12.64 4.20
N LEU A 113 5.36 13.13 4.65
CA LEU A 113 6.38 13.73 3.78
C LEU A 113 6.85 12.73 2.69
N GLY A 114 6.81 11.43 3.00
CA GLY A 114 7.27 10.36 2.12
C GLY A 114 6.22 9.85 1.13
N GLU A 115 5.01 10.42 1.06
CA GLU A 115 3.93 9.89 0.22
C GLU A 115 4.33 9.71 -1.25
N GLY A 116 4.97 10.72 -1.85
CA GLY A 116 5.38 10.66 -3.26
C GLY A 116 6.33 9.49 -3.53
N LEU A 117 7.32 9.31 -2.66
CA LEU A 117 8.29 8.22 -2.76
C LEU A 117 7.63 6.86 -2.49
N ALA A 118 6.85 6.74 -1.42
CA ALA A 118 6.18 5.49 -1.05
C ALA A 118 5.22 5.00 -2.15
N ARG A 119 4.44 5.90 -2.76
CA ARG A 119 3.56 5.54 -3.89
C ARG A 119 4.34 5.06 -5.11
N MET A 120 5.48 5.69 -5.39
CA MET A 120 6.36 5.26 -6.48
C MET A 120 6.96 3.88 -6.19
N GLU A 121 7.52 3.68 -5.00
CA GLU A 121 8.12 2.41 -4.57
C GLU A 121 7.11 1.27 -4.60
N LEU A 122 5.92 1.47 -4.02
CA LEU A 122 4.86 0.47 -4.02
C LEU A 122 4.45 0.11 -5.44
N PHE A 123 4.23 1.10 -6.30
CA PHE A 123 3.87 0.85 -7.69
C PHE A 123 4.96 0.08 -8.44
N LEU A 124 6.21 0.57 -8.41
CA LEU A 124 7.31 -0.05 -9.16
C LEU A 124 7.63 -1.44 -8.65
N PHE A 125 7.67 -1.64 -7.33
CA PHE A 125 7.92 -2.94 -6.75
C PHE A 125 6.80 -3.92 -7.11
N ILE A 126 5.55 -3.58 -6.82
CA ILE A 126 4.41 -4.48 -6.99
C ILE A 126 4.22 -4.83 -8.48
N SER A 127 4.29 -3.83 -9.37
CA SER A 127 4.18 -4.04 -10.82
C SER A 127 5.25 -4.97 -11.35
N ASN A 128 6.53 -4.68 -11.09
CA ASN A 128 7.63 -5.50 -11.61
C ASN A 128 7.68 -6.88 -10.95
N PHE A 129 7.31 -6.98 -9.68
CA PHE A 129 7.21 -8.26 -8.99
C PHE A 129 6.18 -9.17 -9.64
N PHE A 130 4.94 -8.70 -9.83
CA PHE A 130 3.89 -9.49 -10.48
C PHE A 130 4.09 -9.66 -11.99
N ASN A 131 4.83 -8.76 -12.65
CA ASN A 131 5.19 -8.96 -14.06
C ASN A 131 6.08 -10.20 -14.22
N ARG A 132 6.96 -10.47 -13.24
CA ARG A 132 7.98 -11.53 -13.33
C ARG A 132 7.62 -12.82 -12.61
N TYR A 133 6.83 -12.73 -11.55
CA TYR A 133 6.58 -13.87 -10.68
C TYR A 133 5.10 -14.13 -10.48
N GLN A 134 4.75 -15.41 -10.51
CA GLN A 134 3.53 -15.93 -9.96
C GLN A 134 3.85 -16.47 -8.56
N ILE A 135 3.07 -16.07 -7.58
CA ILE A 135 3.21 -16.50 -6.20
C ILE A 135 2.11 -17.48 -5.83
N SER A 136 2.46 -18.52 -5.08
CA SER A 136 1.52 -19.50 -4.54
C SER A 136 1.83 -19.81 -3.07
N PRO A 137 0.84 -20.28 -2.30
CA PRO A 137 1.06 -20.68 -0.91
C PRO A 137 2.15 -21.75 -0.79
N SER A 138 2.91 -21.71 0.29
CA SER A 138 3.86 -22.77 0.62
C SER A 138 3.16 -23.94 1.33
N LYS A 139 3.92 -25.00 1.63
CA LYS A 139 3.44 -26.12 2.46
C LYS A 139 3.00 -25.69 3.86
N ASN A 140 3.46 -24.54 4.33
CA ASN A 140 3.12 -23.98 5.65
C ASN A 140 1.74 -23.29 5.67
N GLY A 141 1.01 -23.31 4.56
CA GLY A 141 -0.35 -22.76 4.46
C GLY A 141 -0.39 -21.27 4.08
N LEU A 142 -1.56 -20.67 4.28
CA LEU A 142 -1.85 -19.28 3.94
C LEU A 142 -1.31 -18.31 5.02
N PRO A 143 -0.89 -17.10 4.65
CA PRO A 143 -0.48 -16.09 5.61
C PRO A 143 -1.62 -15.70 6.56
N SER A 144 -1.30 -15.44 7.83
CA SER A 144 -2.30 -14.95 8.78
C SER A 144 -2.75 -13.53 8.43
N MET A 145 -4.06 -13.30 8.47
CA MET A 145 -4.67 -11.98 8.26
C MET A 145 -5.01 -11.27 9.58
N ASP A 146 -4.48 -11.77 10.71
CA ASP A 146 -4.70 -11.19 12.03
C ASP A 146 -4.03 -9.81 12.16
N LYS A 147 -4.77 -8.86 12.73
CA LYS A 147 -4.38 -7.45 12.94
C LYS A 147 -4.45 -7.04 14.41
N SER A 148 -4.26 -7.99 15.32
CA SER A 148 -4.44 -7.82 16.76
C SER A 148 -3.48 -6.80 17.42
N SER A 149 -2.39 -6.41 16.75
CA SER A 149 -1.48 -5.38 17.23
C SER A 149 -2.12 -3.98 17.23
N ILE A 150 -2.12 -3.29 18.38
CA ILE A 150 -2.83 -2.01 18.55
C ILE A 150 -2.04 -0.81 17.98
N SER A 151 -0.70 -0.85 18.01
CA SER A 151 0.14 0.29 17.62
C SER A 151 0.54 0.29 16.14
N ARG A 152 0.90 -0.87 15.58
CA ARG A 152 1.25 -1.05 14.16
C ARG A 152 0.79 -2.42 13.70
N ILE A 153 0.17 -2.47 12.53
CA ILE A 153 -0.27 -3.73 11.93
C ILE A 153 0.92 -4.37 11.21
N GLU A 154 1.41 -5.50 11.71
CA GLU A 154 2.53 -6.23 11.13
C GLU A 154 2.09 -7.60 10.65
N THR A 155 2.64 -8.05 9.52
CA THR A 155 2.42 -9.40 9.04
C THR A 155 3.13 -10.41 9.94
N ARG A 156 2.49 -11.52 10.24
CA ARG A 156 3.21 -12.69 10.80
C ARG A 156 4.13 -13.27 9.73
N LEU A 157 5.22 -13.90 10.18
CA LEU A 157 6.12 -14.63 9.27
C LEU A 157 5.36 -15.67 8.47
N PHE A 158 5.54 -15.66 7.16
CA PHE A 158 4.97 -16.65 6.25
C PHE A 158 5.99 -17.05 5.19
N SER A 159 5.73 -18.16 4.51
CA SER A 159 6.54 -18.63 3.39
C SER A 159 5.65 -18.78 2.17
N ALA A 160 6.20 -18.46 1.00
CA ALA A 160 5.51 -18.55 -0.28
C ALA A 160 6.45 -19.10 -1.35
N VAL A 161 5.86 -19.69 -2.39
CA VAL A 161 6.60 -20.21 -3.54
C VAL A 161 6.50 -19.18 -4.66
N LEU A 162 7.64 -18.72 -5.17
CA LEU A 162 7.71 -17.86 -6.35
C LEU A 162 8.09 -18.70 -7.57
N LYS A 163 7.27 -18.62 -8.62
CA LYS A 163 7.57 -19.19 -9.93
C LYS A 163 7.72 -18.06 -10.93
N ARG A 164 8.81 -18.08 -11.70
CA ARG A 164 9.01 -17.10 -12.77
C ARG A 164 7.95 -17.31 -13.87
N ARG A 165 7.32 -16.24 -14.36
CA ARG A 165 6.26 -16.27 -15.37
C ARG A 165 6.79 -16.34 -16.80
N ARG A 166 7.93 -15.68 -17.05
CA ARG A 166 8.59 -15.55 -18.36
C ARG A 166 10.09 -15.46 -18.14
#